data_AF-A0A4T0B7H3-F1
#
_entry.id   AF-A0A4T0B7H3-F1
#
_cell.length_a   1.000
_cell.length_b   1.000
_cell.length_c   1.000
_cell.angle_alpha   90.00
_cell.angle_beta   90.00
_cell.angle_gamma   90.00
#
_symmetry.space_group_name_H-M   'P 1'
#
loop_
_entity.id
_entity.type
_entity.pdbx_description
1 polymer ?
#
loop_
_entity_poly.entity_id
_entity_poly.type
_entity_poly.pdbx_seq_one_letter_code
_entity_poly.pdbx_strand_id
1 'polypeptide(L)'
;MASADKPHAAPQPAYLPTAGSILNADKSFYDSLANSKSRTLKQTIDVPPRSAKAWKVPAGSIVRFSTPEGAQVGDLNIWNLANPRERFWASRTRQLHASHVTVYDRLWSCLPYLRPMVTIIADSLKDYGVDQWGGRCHDLLGTRCDPYVNTMLTGDQYDYHCHSNLTRAVVPYGLT
;
A
#
# COMPACT_ATOMS: atom_id res chain seq x y z
N MET A 1 1.58 -22.18 28.00
CA MET A 1 0.78 -22.68 26.85
C MET A 1 -0.68 -22.58 27.25
N ALA A 2 -1.49 -21.86 26.50
CA ALA A 2 -2.93 -21.75 26.79
C ALA A 2 -3.60 -23.11 26.51
N SER A 3 -4.35 -23.64 27.48
CA SER A 3 -5.13 -24.87 27.35
C SER A 3 -6.25 -24.67 26.33
N ALA A 4 -6.36 -25.59 25.36
CA ALA A 4 -7.31 -25.54 24.26
C ALA A 4 -8.78 -25.80 24.65
N ASP A 5 -9.04 -26.09 25.93
CA ASP A 5 -10.33 -26.64 26.38
C ASP A 5 -11.33 -25.58 26.89
N LYS A 6 -10.99 -24.29 26.81
CA LYS A 6 -11.94 -23.22 27.15
C LYS A 6 -12.31 -22.42 25.90
N PRO A 7 -13.61 -22.25 25.60
CA PRO A 7 -14.01 -21.36 24.52
C PRO A 7 -13.55 -19.94 24.84
N HIS A 8 -12.59 -19.44 24.06
CA HIS A 8 -12.16 -18.06 24.14
C HIS A 8 -13.19 -17.15 23.48
N ALA A 9 -13.47 -16.00 24.08
CA ALA A 9 -14.26 -14.97 23.42
C ALA A 9 -13.62 -14.58 22.09
N ALA A 10 -14.46 -14.24 21.10
CA ALA A 10 -13.96 -13.76 19.83
C ALA A 10 -13.05 -12.54 20.03
N PRO A 11 -11.87 -12.50 19.38
CA PRO A 11 -10.95 -11.39 19.53
C PRO A 11 -11.61 -10.09 19.07
N GLN A 12 -11.39 -9.02 19.83
CA GLN A 12 -11.86 -7.68 19.47
C GLN A 12 -10.75 -6.93 18.72
N PRO A 13 -11.10 -6.10 17.71
CA PRO A 13 -10.13 -5.22 17.07
C PRO A 13 -9.45 -4.31 18.10
N ALA A 14 -8.15 -4.11 17.94
CA ALA A 14 -7.37 -3.24 18.82
C ALA A 14 -7.76 -1.75 18.69
N TYR A 15 -8.28 -1.35 17.53
CA TYR A 15 -8.73 0.00 17.24
C TYR A 15 -10.14 -0.04 16.68
N LEU A 16 -11.08 0.59 17.40
CA LEU A 16 -12.46 0.74 16.99
C LEU A 16 -12.70 2.20 16.62
N PRO A 17 -12.99 2.53 15.35
CA PRO A 17 -13.28 3.90 14.98
C PRO A 17 -14.62 4.35 15.56
N THR A 18 -14.65 5.54 16.15
CA THR A 18 -15.90 6.21 16.50
C THR A 18 -16.59 6.77 15.25
N ALA A 19 -17.88 7.08 15.36
CA ALA A 19 -18.58 7.83 14.31
C ALA A 19 -17.85 9.15 14.01
N GLY A 20 -17.65 9.46 12.72
CA GLY A 20 -16.90 10.64 12.28
C GLY A 20 -15.38 10.55 12.41
N SER A 21 -14.82 9.42 12.89
CA SER A 21 -13.37 9.20 12.92
C SER A 21 -12.75 9.37 11.54
N ILE A 22 -11.52 9.89 11.50
CA ILE A 22 -10.68 9.96 10.30
C ILE A 22 -10.41 8.58 9.67
N LEU A 23 -10.68 7.48 10.36
CA LEU A 23 -10.64 6.15 9.74
C LEU A 23 -11.81 5.93 8.78
N ASN A 24 -12.95 6.58 9.01
CA ASN A 24 -14.11 6.51 8.13
C ASN A 24 -13.92 7.49 6.97
N ALA A 25 -13.62 6.96 5.79
CA ALA A 25 -13.57 7.76 4.58
C ALA A 25 -14.96 8.28 4.21
N ASP A 26 -15.03 9.49 3.67
CA ASP A 26 -16.24 10.03 3.05
C ASP A 26 -16.51 9.29 1.73
N LYS A 27 -17.33 8.23 1.82
CA LYS A 27 -17.57 7.32 0.70
C LYS A 27 -18.22 8.02 -0.49
N SER A 28 -19.24 8.86 -0.25
CA SER A 28 -19.94 9.56 -1.34
C SER A 28 -19.01 10.53 -2.07
N PHE A 29 -18.14 11.22 -1.35
CA PHE A 29 -17.10 12.05 -1.95
C PHE A 29 -16.15 11.22 -2.82
N TYR A 30 -15.57 10.14 -2.30
CA TYR A 30 -14.62 9.33 -3.06
C TYR A 30 -15.26 8.55 -4.21
N ASP A 31 -16.53 8.14 -4.09
CA ASP A 31 -17.31 7.57 -5.18
C ASP A 31 -17.52 8.58 -6.30
N SER A 32 -17.83 9.84 -5.96
CA SER A 32 -17.97 10.90 -6.96
C SER A 32 -16.67 11.11 -7.74
N LEU A 33 -15.52 11.06 -7.04
CA LEU A 33 -14.21 11.12 -7.68
C LEU A 33 -13.99 9.91 -8.57
N ALA A 34 -14.18 8.69 -8.05
CA ALA A 34 -13.97 7.42 -8.73
C ALA A 34 -14.79 7.26 -10.02
N ASN A 35 -16.01 7.81 -10.04
CA ASN A 35 -16.93 7.75 -11.17
C ASN A 35 -16.86 8.97 -12.10
N SER A 36 -16.17 10.04 -11.69
CA SER A 36 -16.03 11.24 -12.51
C SER A 36 -15.36 10.94 -13.84
N LYS A 37 -16.05 11.29 -14.93
CA LYS A 37 -15.52 11.31 -16.30
C LYS A 37 -14.76 12.61 -16.61
N SER A 38 -14.89 13.62 -15.75
CA SER A 38 -14.19 14.90 -15.89
C SER A 38 -12.81 14.80 -15.23
N ARG A 39 -11.87 14.15 -15.92
CA ARG A 39 -10.46 14.05 -15.50
C ARG A 39 -9.56 14.36 -16.67
N THR A 40 -8.48 15.10 -16.41
CA THR A 40 -7.42 15.33 -17.37
C THR A 40 -6.24 14.44 -17.04
N LEU A 41 -5.86 13.54 -17.95
CA LEU A 41 -4.63 12.76 -17.82
C LEU A 41 -3.44 13.73 -17.83
N LYS A 42 -2.62 13.68 -16.78
CA LYS A 42 -1.41 14.52 -16.67
C LYS A 42 -0.17 13.81 -17.17
N GLN A 43 -0.05 12.51 -16.89
CA GLN A 43 1.13 11.73 -17.22
C GLN A 43 0.79 10.24 -17.23
N THR A 44 1.46 9.49 -18.11
CA THR A 44 1.56 8.02 -18.08
C THR A 44 3.03 7.67 -17.85
N ILE A 45 3.29 6.69 -16.99
CA ILE A 45 4.63 6.20 -16.68
C ILE A 45 4.62 4.68 -16.78
N ASP A 46 5.38 4.14 -17.72
CA ASP A 46 5.62 2.71 -17.80
C ASP A 46 6.77 2.33 -16.86
N VAL A 47 6.53 1.29 -16.05
CA VAL A 47 7.54 0.71 -15.16
C VAL A 47 7.96 -0.63 -15.77
N PRO A 48 9.15 -0.71 -16.39
CA PRO A 48 9.63 -1.97 -16.96
C PRO A 48 9.67 -3.09 -15.91
N PRO A 49 9.52 -4.37 -16.33
CA PRO A 49 9.69 -5.50 -15.44
C PRO A 49 11.02 -5.42 -14.69
N ARG A 50 11.02 -5.79 -13.41
CA ARG A 50 12.22 -5.79 -12.54
C ARG A 50 12.89 -4.41 -12.43
N SER A 51 12.10 -3.34 -12.44
CA SER A 51 12.56 -1.97 -12.24
C SER A 51 11.61 -1.19 -11.34
N ALA A 52 11.95 0.05 -11.03
CA ALA A 52 11.05 0.98 -10.36
C ALA A 52 11.19 2.38 -10.93
N LYS A 53 10.15 3.20 -10.74
CA LYS A 53 10.12 4.62 -11.06
C LYS A 53 9.61 5.39 -9.85
N ALA A 54 10.13 6.59 -9.65
CA ALA A 54 9.61 7.54 -8.69
C ALA A 54 9.25 8.84 -9.43
N TRP A 55 8.15 9.46 -9.03
CA TRP A 55 7.64 10.70 -9.60
C TRP A 55 6.85 11.49 -8.55
N LYS A 56 6.65 12.78 -8.81
CA LYS A 56 5.92 13.69 -7.90
C LYS A 56 4.44 13.69 -8.24
N VAL A 57 3.59 13.60 -7.22
CA VAL A 57 2.13 13.64 -7.34
C VAL A 57 1.59 14.76 -6.45
N PRO A 58 1.05 15.86 -7.01
CA PRO A 58 0.41 16.91 -6.22
C PRO A 58 -0.81 16.40 -5.46
N ALA A 59 -1.07 16.96 -4.28
CA ALA A 59 -2.29 16.69 -3.52
C ALA A 59 -3.55 16.94 -4.37
N GLY A 60 -4.55 16.07 -4.24
CA GLY A 60 -5.78 16.11 -5.05
C GLY A 60 -5.68 15.41 -6.41
N SER A 61 -4.50 14.94 -6.80
CA SER A 61 -4.35 14.12 -8.01
C SER A 61 -4.79 12.68 -7.78
N ILE A 62 -5.17 11.99 -8.85
CA ILE A 62 -5.49 10.56 -8.85
C ILE A 62 -4.36 9.80 -9.53
N VAL A 63 -3.85 8.77 -8.85
CA VAL A 63 -2.89 7.80 -9.42
C VAL A 63 -3.63 6.51 -9.70
N ARG A 64 -3.43 5.93 -10.88
CA ARG A 64 -3.95 4.61 -11.26
C ARG A 64 -2.78 3.69 -11.55
N PHE A 65 -2.78 2.53 -10.91
CA PHE A 65 -1.91 1.41 -11.27
C PHE A 65 -2.69 0.45 -12.16
N SER A 66 -2.04 -0.07 -13.20
CA SER A 66 -2.63 -1.02 -14.14
C SER A 66 -1.56 -1.96 -14.68
N THR A 67 -1.97 -3.16 -15.05
CA THR A 67 -1.09 -4.20 -15.60
C THR A 67 -1.55 -4.58 -17.02
N PRO A 68 -1.29 -3.72 -18.03
CA PRO A 68 -1.91 -3.86 -19.35
C PRO A 68 -1.40 -5.08 -20.15
N GLU A 69 -0.18 -5.54 -19.88
CA GLU A 69 0.49 -6.59 -20.67
C GLU A 69 0.38 -8.00 -20.05
N GLY A 70 -0.15 -8.13 -18.83
CA GLY A 70 -0.28 -9.43 -18.16
C GLY A 70 -0.27 -9.33 -16.64
N ALA A 71 -0.29 -10.49 -15.97
CA ALA A 71 -0.29 -10.56 -14.52
C ALA A 71 1.06 -10.10 -13.94
N GLN A 72 1.02 -9.13 -13.04
CA GLN A 72 2.19 -8.58 -12.37
C GLN A 72 1.79 -7.99 -11.00
N VAL A 73 2.65 -8.13 -10.01
CA VAL A 73 2.52 -7.43 -8.70
C VAL A 73 3.50 -6.26 -8.61
N GLY A 74 3.24 -5.29 -7.75
CA GLY A 74 4.11 -4.14 -7.55
C GLY A 74 4.27 -3.77 -6.09
N ASP A 75 5.50 -3.39 -5.72
CA ASP A 75 5.82 -2.86 -4.40
C ASP A 75 5.71 -1.33 -4.43
N LEU A 76 4.95 -0.76 -3.51
CA LEU A 76 4.68 0.68 -3.44
C LEU A 76 5.31 1.30 -2.21
N ASN A 77 6.01 2.42 -2.40
CA ASN A 77 6.39 3.33 -1.32
C ASN A 77 5.87 4.74 -1.62
N ILE A 78 5.58 5.51 -0.58
CA ILE A 78 5.04 6.87 -0.67
C ILE A 78 5.78 7.74 0.34
N TRP A 79 6.19 8.94 -0.10
CA TRP A 79 6.77 9.98 0.75
C TRP A 79 5.95 11.26 0.62
N ASN A 80 5.97 12.09 1.65
CA ASN A 80 5.51 13.47 1.53
C ASN A 80 6.51 14.26 0.66
N LEU A 81 5.99 14.90 -0.38
CA LEU A 81 6.78 15.68 -1.34
C LEU A 81 7.60 16.81 -0.69
N ALA A 82 7.09 17.43 0.37
CA ALA A 82 7.72 18.54 1.07
C ALA A 82 8.46 18.09 2.34
N ASN A 83 8.38 16.81 2.72
CA ASN A 83 9.01 16.30 3.93
C ASN A 83 9.43 14.83 3.77
N PRO A 84 10.70 14.54 3.47
CA PRO A 84 11.18 13.18 3.22
C PRO A 84 11.15 12.28 4.46
N ARG A 85 10.99 12.85 5.67
CA ARG A 85 10.87 12.07 6.92
C ARG A 85 9.48 11.46 7.08
N GLU A 86 8.46 12.04 6.44
CA GLU A 86 7.10 11.49 6.43
C GLU A 86 6.93 10.53 5.26
N ARG A 87 6.71 9.25 5.57
CA ARG A 87 6.57 8.18 4.58
C ARG A 87 5.50 7.17 4.98
N PHE A 88 5.08 6.36 4.01
CA PHE A 88 4.12 5.29 4.19
C PHE A 88 4.55 4.30 5.28
N TRP A 89 3.60 3.92 6.13
CA TRP A 89 3.78 2.99 7.22
C TRP A 89 2.80 1.82 7.12
N ALA A 90 3.23 0.77 6.42
CA ALA A 90 2.41 -0.43 6.15
C ALA A 90 1.89 -1.10 7.44
N SER A 91 2.74 -1.29 8.45
CA SER A 91 2.32 -1.97 9.68
C SER A 91 1.30 -1.18 10.50
N ARG A 92 1.36 0.16 10.49
CA ARG A 92 0.32 0.99 11.11
C ARG A 92 -0.96 0.99 10.31
N THR A 93 -0.85 1.05 8.98
CA THR A 93 -1.99 0.92 8.08
C THR A 93 -2.72 -0.40 8.33
N ARG A 94 -1.97 -1.50 8.47
CA ARG A 94 -2.49 -2.83 8.78
C ARG A 94 -3.26 -2.86 10.10
N GLN A 95 -2.72 -2.18 11.11
CA GLN A 95 -3.33 -2.15 12.43
C GLN A 95 -4.61 -1.33 12.49
N LEU A 96 -4.72 -0.32 11.62
CA LEU A 96 -5.88 0.58 11.54
C LEU A 96 -6.99 0.05 10.62
N HIS A 97 -6.63 -0.75 9.61
CA HIS A 97 -7.57 -1.32 8.64
C HIS A 97 -7.61 -2.85 8.73
N ALA A 98 -6.76 -3.53 7.96
CA ALA A 98 -6.67 -4.99 7.89
C ALA A 98 -5.33 -5.45 7.30
N SER A 99 -5.12 -6.76 7.22
CA SER A 99 -3.95 -7.37 6.55
C SER A 99 -3.79 -6.99 5.09
N HIS A 100 -4.89 -6.61 4.44
CA HIS A 100 -4.99 -6.26 3.03
C HIS A 100 -5.93 -5.06 2.90
N VAL A 101 -5.71 -4.22 1.90
CA VAL A 101 -6.47 -2.98 1.71
C VAL A 101 -7.24 -2.97 0.40
N THR A 102 -8.38 -2.30 0.39
CA THR A 102 -9.20 -2.09 -0.82
C THR A 102 -9.88 -0.72 -0.75
N VAL A 103 -10.91 -0.51 -1.57
CA VAL A 103 -11.66 0.74 -1.68
C VAL A 103 -12.04 1.28 -0.28
N TYR A 104 -11.83 2.59 -0.11
CA TYR A 104 -11.98 3.40 1.11
C TYR A 104 -10.87 3.27 2.15
N ASP A 105 -10.04 2.23 2.09
CA ASP A 105 -8.88 2.15 2.97
C ASP A 105 -7.87 3.26 2.62
N ARG A 106 -7.12 3.64 3.65
CA ARG A 106 -6.16 4.75 3.60
C ARG A 106 -4.78 4.25 3.90
N LEU A 107 -3.78 4.63 3.12
CA LEU A 107 -2.38 4.36 3.46
C LEU A 107 -1.87 5.47 4.38
N TRP A 108 -1.42 5.09 5.58
CA TRP A 108 -1.07 6.01 6.66
C TRP A 108 0.43 6.31 6.69
N SER A 109 0.79 7.54 7.06
CA SER A 109 2.18 7.93 7.29
C SER A 109 2.72 7.49 8.66
N CYS A 110 4.05 7.48 8.77
CA CYS A 110 4.79 7.15 9.99
C CYS A 110 4.61 8.19 11.11
N LEU A 111 5.04 7.85 12.33
CA LEU A 111 5.14 8.81 13.43
C LEU A 111 6.27 9.83 13.18
N PRO A 112 6.12 11.08 13.65
CA PRO A 112 5.01 11.61 14.46
C PRO A 112 3.81 12.13 13.63
N TYR A 113 3.79 11.90 12.31
CA TYR A 113 2.84 12.53 11.40
C TYR A 113 1.44 11.89 11.41
N LEU A 114 1.38 10.56 11.34
CA LEU A 114 0.17 9.73 11.41
C LEU A 114 -1.07 10.35 10.74
N ARG A 115 -1.01 10.52 9.42
CA ARG A 115 -2.15 10.99 8.63
C ARG A 115 -2.35 10.16 7.37
N PRO A 116 -3.54 10.20 6.76
CA PRO A 116 -3.75 9.61 5.45
C PRO A 116 -2.82 10.27 4.41
N MET A 117 -2.06 9.46 3.68
CA MET A 117 -1.28 9.90 2.53
C MET A 117 -2.10 9.77 1.24
N VAL A 118 -2.82 8.66 1.11
CA VAL A 118 -3.73 8.37 0.00
C VAL A 118 -4.95 7.59 0.48
N THR A 119 -6.04 7.66 -0.29
CA THR A 119 -7.25 6.84 -0.13
C THR A 119 -7.44 6.01 -1.39
N ILE A 120 -7.71 4.72 -1.25
CA ILE A 120 -8.05 3.85 -2.39
C ILE A 120 -9.47 4.16 -2.82
N ILE A 121 -9.66 4.63 -4.05
CA ILE A 121 -11.00 5.05 -4.56
C ILE A 121 -11.58 4.08 -5.59
N ALA A 122 -10.77 3.15 -6.10
CA ALA A 122 -11.20 2.13 -7.05
C ALA A 122 -10.25 0.94 -6.97
N ASP A 123 -10.83 -0.26 -7.08
CA ASP A 123 -10.11 -1.53 -7.09
C ASP A 123 -10.90 -2.51 -7.97
N SER A 124 -10.30 -2.93 -9.09
CA SER A 124 -10.93 -3.89 -10.00
C SER A 124 -10.89 -5.32 -9.47
N LEU A 125 -10.14 -5.59 -8.39
CA LEU A 125 -10.02 -6.90 -7.75
C LEU A 125 -10.79 -6.96 -6.42
N LYS A 126 -11.58 -5.95 -6.08
CA LYS A 126 -12.32 -5.86 -4.80
C LYS A 126 -13.20 -7.10 -4.53
N ASP A 127 -13.70 -7.73 -5.59
CA ASP A 127 -14.61 -8.87 -5.52
C ASP A 127 -13.88 -10.21 -5.35
N TYR A 128 -12.52 -10.22 -5.33
CA TYR A 128 -11.73 -11.41 -5.04
C TYR A 128 -12.02 -11.97 -3.64
N GLY A 129 -12.27 -11.09 -2.67
CA GLY A 129 -12.63 -11.49 -1.30
C GLY A 129 -11.48 -12.18 -0.56
N VAL A 130 -11.79 -13.32 0.05
CA VAL A 130 -10.84 -14.17 0.80
C VAL A 130 -10.93 -15.58 0.21
N ASP A 131 -9.81 -16.12 -0.22
CA ASP A 131 -9.78 -17.49 -0.76
C ASP A 131 -9.83 -18.55 0.36
N GLN A 132 -9.91 -19.83 -0.04
CA GLN A 132 -10.01 -20.98 0.88
C GLN A 132 -8.79 -21.14 1.82
N TRP A 133 -7.66 -20.49 1.52
CA TRP A 133 -6.42 -20.51 2.29
C TRP A 133 -6.20 -19.21 3.09
N GLY A 134 -7.14 -18.25 3.00
CA GLY A 134 -7.03 -16.94 3.64
C GLY A 134 -6.30 -15.88 2.80
N GLY A 135 -5.99 -16.17 1.53
CA GLY A 135 -5.35 -15.26 0.59
C GLY A 135 -6.28 -14.13 0.14
N ARG A 136 -5.70 -12.95 -0.08
CA ARG A 136 -6.37 -11.72 -0.53
C ARG A 136 -5.40 -10.88 -1.39
N CYS A 137 -5.90 -9.86 -2.08
CA CYS A 137 -5.06 -8.92 -2.86
C CYS A 137 -4.66 -7.68 -2.05
N HIS A 138 -3.55 -7.03 -2.44
CA HIS A 138 -3.06 -5.75 -1.88
C HIS A 138 -2.64 -5.84 -0.41
N ASP A 139 -1.63 -6.67 -0.13
CA ASP A 139 -1.22 -6.97 1.23
C ASP A 139 -0.41 -5.85 1.92
N LEU A 140 -0.43 -5.90 3.26
CA LEU A 140 0.40 -5.12 4.17
C LEU A 140 1.20 -6.05 5.12
N LEU A 141 1.34 -7.31 4.74
CA LEU A 141 1.96 -8.36 5.54
C LEU A 141 3.45 -8.47 5.24
N GLY A 142 3.82 -8.28 3.97
CA GLY A 142 5.20 -8.31 3.52
C GLY A 142 6.01 -7.07 3.92
N THR A 143 7.30 -7.16 3.68
CA THR A 143 8.24 -6.03 3.74
C THR A 143 8.58 -5.57 2.33
N ARG A 144 9.11 -6.50 1.52
CA ARG A 144 9.49 -6.47 0.09
C ARG A 144 10.51 -7.57 -0.15
N CYS A 145 10.68 -8.03 -1.38
CA CYS A 145 11.86 -8.85 -1.70
C CYS A 145 13.12 -7.97 -1.68
N ASP A 146 14.23 -8.52 -1.18
CA ASP A 146 15.47 -7.80 -0.99
C ASP A 146 16.72 -8.68 -1.22
N PRO A 147 17.84 -8.09 -1.67
CA PRO A 147 19.05 -8.85 -1.98
C PRO A 147 19.70 -9.46 -0.73
N TYR A 148 19.46 -8.90 0.45
CA TYR A 148 20.13 -9.34 1.68
C TYR A 148 19.59 -10.68 2.16
N VAL A 149 18.26 -10.83 2.17
CA VAL A 149 17.61 -12.12 2.48
C VAL A 149 17.99 -13.17 1.44
N ASN A 150 18.05 -12.81 0.15
CA ASN A 150 18.49 -13.73 -0.90
C ASN A 150 19.92 -14.21 -0.66
N THR A 151 20.88 -13.30 -0.46
CA THR A 151 22.27 -13.67 -0.16
C THR A 151 22.38 -14.49 1.12
N MET A 152 21.64 -14.13 2.18
CA MET A 152 21.67 -14.85 3.44
C MET A 152 21.18 -16.30 3.30
N LEU A 153 20.16 -16.54 2.47
CA LEU A 153 19.58 -17.86 2.28
C LEU A 153 20.31 -18.72 1.25
N THR A 154 20.81 -18.14 0.15
CA THR A 154 21.36 -18.90 -0.99
C THR A 154 22.83 -18.65 -1.26
N GLY A 155 23.41 -17.58 -0.71
CA GLY A 155 24.75 -17.09 -1.07
C GLY A 155 24.80 -16.30 -2.39
N ASP A 156 23.71 -16.28 -3.16
CA ASP A 156 23.69 -15.63 -4.48
C ASP A 156 23.56 -14.11 -4.38
N GLN A 157 24.15 -13.44 -5.37
CA GLN A 157 24.04 -12.01 -5.59
C GLN A 157 23.05 -11.73 -6.72
N TYR A 158 21.92 -11.10 -6.39
CA TYR A 158 20.92 -10.66 -7.36
C TYR A 158 20.37 -9.29 -6.97
N ASP A 159 20.42 -8.32 -7.90
CA ASP A 159 20.19 -6.90 -7.57
C ASP A 159 18.93 -6.30 -8.23
N TYR A 160 18.01 -7.15 -8.70
CA TYR A 160 16.74 -6.69 -9.29
C TYR A 160 15.53 -6.96 -8.39
N HIS A 161 15.78 -7.10 -7.09
CA HIS A 161 14.75 -7.13 -6.06
C HIS A 161 14.04 -5.78 -5.92
N CYS A 162 12.79 -5.79 -5.45
CA CYS A 162 11.99 -4.59 -5.20
C CYS A 162 12.73 -3.59 -4.31
N HIS A 163 13.44 -4.04 -3.27
CA HIS A 163 14.26 -3.17 -2.44
C HIS A 163 15.32 -2.40 -3.24
N SER A 164 16.13 -3.09 -4.04
CA SER A 164 17.17 -2.47 -4.87
C SER A 164 16.57 -1.53 -5.92
N ASN A 165 15.49 -1.95 -6.56
CA ASN A 165 14.79 -1.17 -7.58
C ASN A 165 14.25 0.14 -7.00
N LEU A 166 13.51 0.07 -5.89
CA LEU A 166 12.95 1.24 -5.22
C LEU A 166 14.06 2.16 -4.72
N THR A 167 15.11 1.61 -4.10
CA THR A 167 16.27 2.39 -3.63
C THR A 167 16.86 3.23 -4.75
N ARG A 168 17.19 2.61 -5.90
CA ARG A 168 17.70 3.34 -7.07
C ARG A 168 16.73 4.39 -7.59
N ALA A 169 15.44 4.07 -7.66
CA ALA A 169 14.43 4.96 -8.21
C ALA A 169 14.27 6.26 -7.41
N VAL A 170 14.53 6.22 -6.10
CA VAL A 170 14.32 7.38 -5.23
C VAL A 170 15.58 8.22 -4.98
N VAL A 171 16.78 7.74 -5.36
CA VAL A 171 18.04 8.50 -5.25
C VAL A 171 17.95 9.92 -5.83
N PRO A 172 17.40 10.15 -7.04
CA PRO A 172 17.31 11.49 -7.61
C PRO A 172 16.43 12.47 -6.80
N TYR A 173 15.64 11.96 -5.86
CA TYR A 173 14.76 12.74 -4.99
C TYR A 173 15.36 12.98 -3.60
N GLY A 174 16.58 12.51 -3.34
CA GLY A 174 17.22 12.63 -2.03
C GLY A 174 16.50 11.86 -0.92
N LEU A 175 15.78 10.79 -1.29
CA LEU A 175 15.11 9.91 -0.34
C LEU A 175 15.99 8.66 -0.17
N THR A 176 16.50 8.45 1.03
CA THR A 176 17.25 7.24 1.44
C THR A 176 16.94 6.93 2.89
#